data_AF-Q52203-F1
#
_entry.id   AF-Q52203-F1
#
_cell.length_a   1.000
_cell.length_b   1.000
_cell.length_c   1.000
_cell.angle_alpha   90.00
_cell.angle_beta   90.00
_cell.angle_gamma   90.00
#
_symmetry.space_group_name_H-M   'P 1'
#
loop_
_entity.id
_entity.type
_entity.pdbx_description
1 polymer ?
#
loop_
_entity_poly.entity_id
_entity_poly.type
_entity_poly.pdbx_seq_one_letter_code
_entity_poly.pdbx_strand_id
1 'polypeptide(L)'
;MTITEFAESRQVQPQAISRYIGRHPEKFNGHTEKKGKTVELDDIALEFLEKKYPLPAPVQIIEDTESRQKLIKAQELIIQLQGKLMDAQSQIAEAEATKMLLEDKNVQIKKYELTEAEDKKTIDELKQQVANLSTELTKEKSKTWIDKLLKR
;
A
#
# COMPACT_ATOMS: atom_id res chain seq x y z
N MET A 1 37.38 -32.60 -36.65
CA MET A 1 36.26 -32.38 -35.71
C MET A 1 35.80 -33.73 -35.19
N THR A 2 35.54 -33.88 -33.89
CA THR A 2 35.10 -35.17 -33.33
C THR A 2 33.58 -35.34 -33.39
N ILE A 3 33.10 -36.58 -33.34
CA ILE A 3 31.64 -36.86 -33.21
C ILE A 3 31.04 -36.14 -32.00
N THR A 4 31.77 -36.09 -30.88
CA THR A 4 31.30 -35.45 -29.64
C THR A 4 31.14 -33.94 -29.82
N GLU A 5 32.14 -33.27 -30.40
CA GLU A 5 32.07 -31.84 -30.71
C GLU A 5 30.91 -31.51 -31.67
N PHE A 6 30.73 -32.37 -32.69
CA PHE A 6 29.61 -32.22 -33.63
C PHE A 6 28.25 -32.41 -32.95
N ALA A 7 28.13 -33.39 -32.08
CA ALA A 7 26.93 -33.66 -31.30
C ALA A 7 26.57 -32.48 -30.39
N GLU A 8 27.55 -31.95 -29.66
CA GLU A 8 27.38 -30.83 -28.73
C GLU A 8 26.92 -29.56 -29.44
N SER A 9 27.57 -29.20 -30.55
CA SER A 9 27.22 -27.99 -31.33
C SER A 9 25.77 -27.97 -31.85
N ARG A 10 25.17 -29.15 -32.02
CA ARG A 10 23.82 -29.32 -32.59
C ARG A 10 22.81 -29.82 -31.55
N GLN A 11 23.21 -29.92 -30.28
CA GLN A 11 22.40 -30.45 -29.18
C GLN A 11 21.85 -31.86 -29.47
N VAL A 12 22.62 -32.68 -30.18
CA VAL A 12 22.28 -34.07 -30.50
C VAL A 12 23.09 -35.01 -29.59
N GLN A 13 22.55 -36.17 -29.26
CA GLN A 13 23.29 -37.19 -28.50
C GLN A 13 24.41 -37.82 -29.36
N PRO A 14 25.66 -37.92 -28.89
CA PRO A 14 26.75 -38.53 -29.65
C PRO A 14 26.43 -39.95 -30.17
N GLN A 15 25.67 -40.73 -29.40
CA GLN A 15 25.24 -42.08 -29.80
C GLN A 15 24.31 -42.06 -31.02
N ALA A 16 23.52 -40.99 -31.22
CA ALA A 16 22.65 -40.85 -32.37
C ALA A 16 23.46 -40.64 -33.66
N ILE A 17 24.53 -39.84 -33.59
CA ILE A 17 25.45 -39.61 -34.72
C ILE A 17 26.25 -40.88 -35.01
N SER A 18 26.81 -41.53 -33.99
CA SER A 18 27.52 -42.81 -34.16
C SER A 18 26.64 -43.90 -34.77
N ARG A 19 25.37 -43.97 -34.35
CA ARG A 19 24.39 -44.92 -34.93
C ARG A 19 24.03 -44.57 -36.36
N TYR A 20 23.96 -43.29 -36.72
CA TYR A 20 23.71 -42.85 -38.08
C TYR A 20 24.88 -43.21 -39.01
N ILE A 21 26.11 -42.91 -38.59
CA ILE A 21 27.33 -43.27 -39.31
C ILE A 21 27.40 -44.78 -39.55
N GLY A 22 27.17 -45.60 -38.50
CA GLY A 22 27.21 -47.06 -38.61
C GLY A 22 26.10 -47.66 -39.47
N ARG A 23 25.01 -46.93 -39.73
CA ARG A 23 23.91 -47.35 -40.62
C ARG A 23 24.11 -46.93 -42.07
N HIS A 24 25.11 -46.09 -42.34
CA HIS A 24 25.40 -45.54 -43.65
C HIS A 24 26.88 -45.75 -44.04
N PRO A 25 27.40 -47.00 -44.00
CA PRO A 25 28.79 -47.26 -44.35
C PRO A 25 29.14 -46.80 -45.77
N GLU A 26 28.16 -46.77 -46.70
CA GLU A 26 28.33 -46.28 -48.06
C GLU A 26 28.72 -44.80 -48.16
N LYS A 27 28.46 -44.00 -47.12
CA LYS A 27 28.76 -42.55 -47.07
C LYS A 27 29.93 -42.20 -46.17
N PHE A 28 30.25 -43.07 -45.21
CA PHE A 28 31.20 -42.76 -44.13
C PHE A 28 32.42 -43.68 -44.09
N ASN A 29 32.45 -44.77 -44.87
CA ASN A 29 33.60 -45.66 -44.94
C ASN A 29 34.83 -44.92 -45.52
N GLY A 30 35.92 -44.90 -44.77
CA GLY A 30 37.14 -44.15 -45.12
C GLY A 30 37.09 -42.65 -44.82
N HIS A 31 35.99 -42.13 -44.26
CA HIS A 31 35.83 -40.71 -43.87
C HIS A 31 35.66 -40.51 -42.36
N THR A 32 35.85 -41.58 -41.59
CA THR A 32 35.89 -41.54 -40.13
C THR A 32 37.11 -42.31 -39.63
N GLU A 33 37.95 -41.68 -38.83
CA GLU A 33 39.13 -42.31 -38.23
C GLU A 33 38.93 -42.47 -36.72
N LYS A 34 39.22 -43.67 -36.20
CA LYS A 34 39.15 -43.94 -34.77
C LYS A 34 40.49 -43.65 -34.11
N LYS A 35 40.59 -42.54 -33.39
CA LYS A 35 41.77 -42.20 -32.55
C LYS A 35 41.45 -42.50 -31.09
N GLY A 36 41.83 -43.70 -30.64
CA GLY A 36 41.64 -44.14 -29.26
C GLY A 36 40.16 -44.28 -28.88
N LYS A 37 39.66 -43.38 -28.00
CA LYS A 37 38.27 -43.36 -27.53
C LYS A 37 37.36 -42.43 -28.34
N THR A 38 37.91 -41.62 -29.25
CA THR A 38 37.16 -40.67 -30.08
C THR A 38 37.21 -41.08 -31.54
N VAL A 39 36.21 -40.61 -32.30
CA VAL A 39 36.15 -40.77 -33.76
C VAL A 39 36.22 -39.38 -34.36
N GLU A 40 37.24 -39.18 -35.19
CA GLU A 40 37.43 -37.97 -35.99
C GLU A 40 36.66 -38.10 -37.30
N LEU A 41 36.05 -36.99 -37.70
CA LEU A 41 35.25 -36.84 -38.90
C LEU A 41 36.02 -35.98 -39.90
N ASP A 42 36.16 -36.48 -41.12
CA ASP A 42 36.69 -35.72 -42.26
C ASP A 42 35.62 -34.78 -42.84
N ASP A 43 36.03 -33.85 -43.70
CA ASP A 43 35.17 -32.83 -44.30
C ASP A 43 33.95 -33.43 -45.03
N ILE A 44 34.11 -34.56 -45.70
CA ILE A 44 33.01 -35.27 -46.39
C ILE A 44 32.00 -35.85 -45.37
N ALA A 45 32.49 -36.39 -44.25
CA ALA A 45 31.62 -36.88 -43.19
C ALA A 45 30.85 -35.73 -42.53
N LEU A 46 31.50 -34.57 -42.36
CA LEU A 46 30.87 -33.37 -41.85
C LEU A 46 29.74 -32.89 -42.77
N GLU A 47 29.96 -32.80 -44.08
CA GLU A 47 28.93 -32.36 -45.03
C GLU A 47 27.65 -33.21 -44.96
N PHE A 48 27.80 -34.55 -44.91
CA PHE A 48 26.65 -35.45 -44.77
C PHE A 48 25.93 -35.30 -43.42
N LEU A 49 26.70 -35.10 -42.34
CA LEU A 49 26.13 -34.91 -41.02
C LEU A 49 25.45 -33.54 -40.89
N GLU A 50 25.97 -32.49 -41.52
CA GLU A 50 25.37 -31.15 -41.54
C GLU A 50 24.02 -31.14 -42.24
N LYS A 51 23.91 -31.88 -43.35
CA LYS A 51 22.63 -32.07 -44.03
C LYS A 51 21.60 -32.79 -43.18
N LYS A 52 22.03 -33.73 -42.32
CA LYS A 52 21.13 -34.54 -41.49
C LYS A 52 20.79 -33.86 -40.16
N TYR A 53 21.75 -33.16 -39.58
CA TYR A 53 21.70 -32.48 -38.29
C TYR A 53 22.08 -31.01 -38.52
N PRO A 54 21.18 -30.21 -39.13
CA PRO A 54 21.41 -28.79 -39.31
C PRO A 54 21.48 -28.10 -37.94
N LEU A 55 22.15 -26.95 -37.88
CA LEU A 55 22.18 -26.14 -36.68
C LEU A 55 20.73 -25.76 -36.27
N PRO A 56 20.39 -25.84 -34.97
CA PRO A 56 19.08 -25.41 -34.51
C PRO A 56 18.88 -23.92 -34.84
N ALA A 57 17.70 -23.59 -35.37
CA ALA A 57 17.34 -22.22 -35.67
C ALA A 57 17.33 -21.39 -34.36
N PRO A 58 17.76 -20.11 -34.39
CA PRO A 58 17.70 -19.25 -33.22
C PRO A 58 16.25 -19.13 -32.74
N VAL A 59 16.02 -19.41 -31.45
CA VAL A 59 14.70 -19.28 -30.83
C VAL A 59 14.30 -17.81 -30.84
N GLN A 60 13.19 -17.48 -31.50
CA GLN A 60 12.63 -16.12 -31.47
C GLN A 60 11.88 -15.93 -30.16
N ILE A 61 12.36 -15.02 -29.31
CA ILE A 61 11.67 -14.57 -28.09
C ILE A 61 10.66 -13.52 -28.54
N ILE A 62 9.37 -13.80 -28.42
CA ILE A 62 8.31 -12.81 -28.63
C ILE A 62 8.13 -12.04 -27.31
N GLU A 63 8.61 -10.80 -27.26
CA GLU A 63 8.37 -9.90 -26.13
C GLU A 63 7.04 -9.16 -26.29
N ASP A 64 6.07 -9.43 -25.41
CA ASP A 64 4.84 -8.64 -25.30
C ASP A 64 5.12 -7.33 -24.55
N THR A 65 5.70 -6.38 -25.29
CA THR A 65 6.09 -5.06 -24.79
C THR A 65 4.87 -4.17 -24.47
N GLU A 66 3.75 -4.36 -25.18
CA GLU A 66 2.54 -3.56 -25.00
C GLU A 66 1.86 -3.89 -23.67
N SER A 67 1.69 -5.18 -23.35
CA SER A 67 1.11 -5.60 -22.07
C SER A 67 1.98 -5.16 -20.89
N ARG A 68 3.31 -5.21 -21.02
CA ARG A 68 4.23 -4.71 -19.99
C ARG A 68 4.07 -3.21 -19.75
N GLN A 69 3.97 -2.40 -20.82
CA GLN A 69 3.76 -0.96 -20.69
C GLN A 69 2.40 -0.63 -20.04
N LYS A 70 1.34 -1.35 -20.41
CA LYS A 70 0.02 -1.21 -19.78
C LYS A 70 0.07 -1.55 -18.29
N LEU A 71 0.80 -2.61 -17.93
CA LEU A 71 0.98 -3.01 -16.54
C LEU A 71 1.73 -1.94 -15.71
N ILE A 72 2.81 -1.38 -16.25
CA ILE A 72 3.58 -0.32 -15.58
C ILE A 72 2.69 0.91 -15.32
N LYS A 73 1.96 1.37 -16.33
CA LYS A 73 1.03 2.51 -16.17
C LYS A 73 -0.06 2.25 -15.13
N ALA A 74 -0.60 1.03 -15.09
CA ALA A 74 -1.59 0.65 -14.09
C ALA A 74 -1.00 0.68 -12.68
N GLN A 75 0.24 0.21 -12.50
CA GLN A 75 0.95 0.25 -11.22
C GLN A 75 1.23 1.69 -10.76
N GLU A 76 1.68 2.56 -11.67
CA GLU A 76 1.89 3.99 -11.37
C GLU A 76 0.60 4.66 -10.90
N LEU A 77 -0.53 4.38 -11.56
CA LEU A 77 -1.83 4.92 -11.17
C LEU A 77 -2.26 4.42 -9.78
N ILE A 78 -2.04 3.13 -9.48
CA ILE A 78 -2.33 2.56 -8.15
C ILE A 78 -1.54 3.28 -7.07
N ILE A 79 -0.24 3.51 -7.29
CA ILE A 79 0.62 4.21 -6.33
C ILE A 79 0.11 5.64 -6.08
N GLN A 80 -0.27 6.36 -7.14
CA GLN A 80 -0.84 7.71 -7.01
C GLN A 80 -2.15 7.73 -6.22
N LEU A 81 -3.04 6.76 -6.46
CA LEU A 81 -4.31 6.66 -5.75
C LEU A 81 -4.10 6.31 -4.26
N GLN A 82 -3.15 5.43 -3.96
CA GLN A 82 -2.78 5.10 -2.59
C GLN A 82 -2.24 6.33 -1.84
N GLY A 83 -1.40 7.15 -2.48
CA GLY A 83 -0.91 8.41 -1.89
C GLY A 83 -2.06 9.36 -1.53
N LYS A 84 -2.97 9.61 -2.48
CA LYS A 84 -4.15 10.45 -2.24
C LYS A 84 -5.05 9.92 -1.12
N LEU A 85 -5.17 8.60 -1.01
CA LEU A 85 -5.98 7.96 0.03
C LEU A 85 -5.35 8.15 1.41
N MET A 86 -4.03 8.04 1.53
CA MET A 86 -3.32 8.31 2.78
C MET A 86 -3.46 9.78 3.22
N ASP A 87 -3.32 10.72 2.28
CA ASP A 87 -3.51 12.15 2.56
C ASP A 87 -4.94 12.44 3.05
N ALA A 88 -5.95 11.88 2.37
CA ALA A 88 -7.34 12.02 2.77
C ALA A 88 -7.61 11.40 4.16
N GLN A 89 -7.03 10.24 4.46
CA GLN A 89 -7.16 9.62 5.79
C GLN A 89 -6.55 10.49 6.89
N SER A 90 -5.40 11.11 6.63
CA SER A 90 -4.79 12.06 7.58
C SER A 90 -5.72 13.25 7.86
N GLN A 91 -6.30 13.84 6.83
CA GLN A 91 -7.24 14.96 6.96
C GLN A 91 -8.51 14.56 7.71
N ILE A 92 -9.03 13.36 7.46
CA ILE A 92 -10.21 12.84 8.19
C ILE A 92 -9.88 12.67 9.67
N ALA A 93 -8.73 12.08 10.02
CA ALA A 93 -8.33 11.91 11.41
C ALA A 93 -8.18 13.26 12.14
N GLU A 94 -7.60 14.27 11.49
CA GLU A 94 -7.48 15.62 12.04
C GLU A 94 -8.86 16.28 12.22
N ALA A 95 -9.76 16.13 11.24
CA ALA A 95 -11.12 16.65 11.31
C ALA A 95 -11.93 15.98 12.44
N GLU A 96 -11.79 14.66 12.62
CA GLU A 96 -12.43 13.90 13.69
C GLU A 96 -11.93 14.32 15.07
N ALA A 97 -10.62 14.48 15.24
CA ALA A 97 -10.03 14.98 16.49
C ALA A 97 -10.56 16.39 16.81
N THR A 98 -10.59 17.27 15.81
CA THR A 98 -11.11 18.63 15.96
C THR A 98 -12.59 18.62 16.33
N LYS A 99 -13.39 17.77 15.68
CA LYS A 99 -14.81 17.59 15.99
C LYS A 99 -15.02 17.15 17.43
N MET A 100 -14.27 16.18 17.93
CA MET A 100 -14.35 15.70 19.31
C MET A 100 -14.05 16.83 20.32
N LEU A 101 -13.03 17.65 20.06
CA LEU A 101 -12.71 18.81 20.90
C LEU A 101 -13.82 19.86 20.89
N LEU A 102 -14.46 20.10 19.74
CA LEU A 102 -15.58 21.03 19.63
C LEU A 102 -16.83 20.49 20.34
N GLU A 103 -17.09 19.20 20.27
CA GLU A 103 -18.19 18.55 21.00
C GLU A 103 -17.99 18.67 22.51
N ASP A 104 -16.78 18.41 23.03
CA ASP A 104 -16.48 18.57 24.45
C ASP A 104 -16.63 20.03 24.90
N LYS A 105 -16.09 20.99 24.13
CA LYS A 105 -16.29 22.42 24.41
C LYS A 105 -17.76 22.81 24.43
N ASN A 106 -18.56 22.31 23.50
CA ASN A 106 -20.00 22.57 23.48
C ASN A 106 -20.72 22.00 24.72
N VAL A 107 -20.29 20.84 25.22
CA VAL A 107 -20.82 20.29 26.48
C VAL A 107 -20.44 21.18 27.66
N GLN A 108 -19.21 21.67 27.71
CA GLN A 108 -18.76 22.58 28.76
C GLN A 108 -19.53 23.91 28.71
N ILE A 109 -19.70 24.50 27.54
CA ILE A 109 -20.48 25.74 27.35
C ILE A 109 -21.90 25.55 27.87
N LYS A 110 -22.58 24.46 27.51
CA LYS A 110 -23.95 24.18 28.01
C LYS A 110 -24.00 24.07 29.54
N LYS A 111 -22.98 23.48 30.17
CA LYS A 111 -22.90 23.44 31.64
C LYS A 111 -22.75 24.84 32.22
N TYR A 112 -21.86 25.66 31.65
CA TYR A 112 -21.66 27.03 32.09
C TYR A 112 -22.91 27.90 31.92
N GLU A 113 -23.63 27.76 30.80
CA GLU A 113 -24.89 28.46 30.56
C GLU A 113 -25.96 28.09 31.58
N LEU A 114 -26.05 26.82 31.96
CA LEU A 114 -26.96 26.36 33.01
C LEU A 114 -26.58 26.95 34.38
N THR A 115 -25.30 26.89 34.75
CA THR A 115 -24.84 27.47 36.02
C THR A 115 -25.03 28.99 36.06
N GLU A 116 -24.78 29.70 34.95
CA GLU A 116 -24.99 31.15 34.88
C GLU A 116 -26.47 31.50 35.04
N ALA A 117 -27.37 30.68 34.48
CA ALA A 117 -28.81 30.86 34.65
C ALA A 117 -29.26 30.61 36.10
N GLU A 118 -28.67 29.64 36.79
CA GLU A 118 -28.92 29.38 38.21
C GLU A 118 -28.39 30.53 39.08
N ASP A 119 -27.14 30.95 38.87
CA ASP A 119 -26.51 32.07 39.58
C ASP A 119 -27.32 33.37 39.42
N LYS A 120 -27.84 33.64 38.21
CA LYS A 120 -28.72 34.79 37.96
C LYS A 120 -29.98 34.74 38.82
N LYS A 121 -30.63 33.58 38.92
CA LYS A 121 -31.82 33.41 39.78
C LYS A 121 -31.47 33.66 41.25
N THR A 122 -30.38 33.08 41.73
CA THR A 122 -29.94 33.27 43.12
C THR A 122 -29.60 34.73 43.41
N ILE A 123 -28.94 35.43 42.48
CA ILE A 123 -28.66 36.88 42.60
C ILE A 123 -29.97 37.67 42.71
N ASP A 124 -30.97 37.36 41.89
CA ASP A 124 -32.26 38.07 41.91
C ASP A 124 -33.05 37.81 43.20
N GLU A 125 -33.02 36.57 43.72
CA GLU A 125 -33.60 36.24 45.04
C GLU A 125 -32.91 37.01 46.17
N LEU A 126 -31.57 37.03 46.18
CA LEU A 126 -30.79 37.79 47.18
C LEU A 126 -31.08 39.29 47.09
N LYS A 127 -31.20 39.84 45.88
CA LYS A 127 -31.59 41.26 45.68
C LYS A 127 -32.97 41.54 46.27
N GLN A 128 -33.94 40.66 46.08
CA GLN A 128 -35.27 40.81 46.68
C GLN A 128 -35.21 40.77 48.21
N GLN A 129 -34.44 39.84 48.78
CA GLN A 129 -34.25 39.77 50.23
C GLN A 129 -33.60 41.03 50.79
N VAL A 130 -32.54 41.54 50.14
CA VAL A 130 -31.89 42.80 50.53
C VAL A 130 -32.86 43.97 50.45
N ALA A 131 -33.67 44.05 49.40
CA ALA A 131 -34.70 45.08 49.28
C ALA A 131 -35.71 44.99 50.43
N ASN A 132 -36.25 43.81 50.72
CA ASN A 132 -37.19 43.60 51.82
C ASN A 132 -36.58 44.00 53.17
N LEU A 133 -35.39 43.49 53.50
CA LEU A 133 -34.67 43.84 54.74
C LEU A 133 -34.40 45.33 54.84
N SER A 134 -34.06 46.00 53.73
CA SER A 134 -33.86 47.45 53.72
C SER A 134 -35.16 48.20 54.05
N THR A 135 -36.31 47.73 53.56
CA THR A 135 -37.62 48.33 53.89
C THR A 135 -38.04 48.06 55.34
N GLU A 136 -37.69 46.90 55.90
CA GLU A 136 -37.92 46.60 57.32
C GLU A 136 -37.04 47.48 58.21
N LEU A 137 -35.77 47.66 57.84
CA LEU A 137 -34.84 48.54 58.56
C LEU A 137 -35.33 49.99 58.54
N THR A 138 -35.85 50.49 57.43
CA THR A 138 -36.40 51.87 57.36
C THR A 138 -37.66 52.00 58.22
N LYS A 139 -38.54 51.00 58.23
CA LYS A 139 -39.68 50.94 59.15
C LYS A 139 -39.23 50.99 60.62
N GLU A 140 -38.29 50.14 61.02
CA GLU A 140 -37.74 50.12 62.40
C GLU A 140 -37.01 51.42 62.79
N LYS A 141 -36.31 52.05 61.85
CA LYS A 141 -35.68 53.36 62.08
C LYS A 141 -36.72 54.46 62.24
N SER A 142 -37.86 54.37 61.56
CA SER A 142 -38.95 55.36 61.65
C SER A 142 -39.81 55.23 62.91
N LYS A 143 -39.71 54.10 63.64
CA LYS A 143 -40.40 53.91 64.93
C LYS A 143 -39.82 54.82 66.02
N THR A 144 -40.71 55.52 66.72
CA THR A 144 -40.38 56.43 67.83
C THR A 144 -39.99 55.67 69.10
N TRP A 145 -39.33 56.35 70.06
CA TRP A 145 -38.89 55.73 71.33
C TRP A 145 -40.05 55.06 72.11
N ILE A 146 -41.26 55.62 72.05
CA ILE A 146 -42.46 55.06 72.70
C ILE A 146 -42.92 53.76 72.04
N ASP A 147 -42.87 53.65 70.70
CA ASP A 147 -43.21 52.43 69.97
C ASP A 147 -42.27 51.27 70.32
N LYS A 148 -40.98 51.59 70.52
CA LYS A 148 -39.96 50.61 70.94
C LYS A 148 -40.12 50.17 72.40
N LEU A 149 -40.69 51.02 73.26
CA LEU A 149 -40.88 50.76 74.69
C LEU A 149 -42.07 49.82 74.96
N LEU A 150 -43.15 49.91 74.17
CA LEU A 150 -44.39 49.14 74.38
C LEU A 150 -44.38 47.73 73.74
N LYS A 151 -43.27 47.31 73.10
CA LYS A 151 -43.15 46.03 72.38
C LYS A 151 -44.39 45.72 71.51
N ARG A 152 -44.85 46.70 70.73
CA ARG A 152 -45.80 46.47 69.64
C ARG A 152 -45.12 46.67 68.29
#